data_AF-A0A9J6CXJ5-F1
#
_entry.id   AF-A0A9J6CXJ5-F1
#
_cell.length_a   1.000
_cell.length_b   1.000
_cell.length_c   1.000
_cell.angle_alpha   90.00
_cell.angle_beta   90.00
_cell.angle_gamma   90.00
#
_symmetry.space_group_name_H-M   'P 1'
#
loop_
_entity.id
_entity.type
_entity.pdbx_description
1 polymer ?
#
loop_
_entity_poly.entity_id
_entity_poly.type
_entity_poly.pdbx_seq_one_letter_code
_entity_poly.pdbx_strand_id
1 'polypeptide(L)'
;MYSLVKEIDRGGLVYPEMPAVNAVAHNYVVVEKLSKCAEFLKVQNQRQVATELTLQLLSDEEPSDFDVCEKELASEVVLNYILWCSTNILLKNFCRRLNNKVSDPDKNSKKRKLQNLTNQ
;
A
#
# COMPACT_ATOMS: atom_id res chain seq x y z
N MET A 1 11.47 -10.26 13.91
CA MET A 1 10.79 -10.78 12.70
C MET A 1 9.32 -11.01 13.02
N TYR A 2 8.40 -10.34 12.31
CA TYR A 2 6.96 -10.46 12.57
C TYR A 2 6.44 -11.88 12.30
N SER A 3 5.80 -12.50 13.30
CA SER A 3 5.23 -13.86 13.20
C SER A 3 4.28 -14.01 12.02
N LEU A 4 3.49 -12.97 11.74
CA LEU A 4 2.54 -12.93 10.64
C LEU A 4 3.20 -13.10 9.25
N VAL A 5 4.36 -12.49 9.03
CA VAL A 5 5.08 -12.62 7.75
C VAL A 5 5.60 -14.05 7.59
N LYS A 6 6.12 -14.64 8.67
CA LYS A 6 6.55 -16.05 8.67
C LYS A 6 5.40 -17.03 8.45
N GLU A 7 4.21 -16.74 8.96
CA GLU A 7 3.01 -17.57 8.80
C GLU A 7 2.45 -17.53 7.37
N ILE A 8 2.61 -16.40 6.68
CA ILE A 8 2.14 -16.20 5.30
C ILE A 8 3.18 -16.67 4.29
N ASP A 9 4.46 -16.61 4.65
CA ASP A 9 5.56 -17.04 3.78
C ASP A 9 5.52 -18.54 3.50
N ARG A 10 5.67 -18.89 2.21
CA ARG A 10 5.76 -20.26 1.73
C ARG A 10 7.19 -20.63 1.33
N GLY A 11 8.18 -19.92 1.90
CA GLY A 11 9.61 -20.10 1.66
C GLY A 11 10.15 -19.37 0.44
N GLY A 12 9.46 -18.33 -0.05
CA GLY A 12 9.82 -17.61 -1.28
C GLY A 12 9.83 -16.09 -1.16
N LEU A 13 9.39 -15.54 -0.03
CA LEU A 13 9.42 -14.10 0.21
C LEU A 13 10.78 -13.67 0.75
N VAL A 14 11.39 -12.70 0.08
CA VAL A 14 12.52 -11.96 0.65
C VAL A 14 11.97 -11.14 1.82
N TYR A 15 12.53 -11.34 3.01
CA TYR A 15 12.12 -10.60 4.19
C TYR A 15 12.65 -9.18 4.12
N PRO A 16 11.78 -8.15 4.05
CA PRO A 16 12.25 -6.78 4.09
C PRO A 16 12.86 -6.47 5.46
N GLU A 17 13.87 -5.61 5.48
CA GLU A 17 14.42 -5.07 6.71
C GLU A 17 13.37 -4.24 7.47
N MET A 18 13.52 -4.17 8.79
CA MET A 18 12.57 -3.47 9.66
C MET A 18 12.34 -2.00 9.26
N PRO A 19 13.37 -1.21 8.87
CA PRO A 19 13.15 0.16 8.43
C PRO A 19 12.21 0.27 7.22
N ALA A 20 12.31 -0.67 6.26
CA ALA A 20 11.42 -0.72 5.11
C ALA A 20 9.98 -1.08 5.51
N VAL A 21 9.80 -2.03 6.42
CA VAL A 21 8.47 -2.39 6.95
C VAL A 21 7.84 -1.20 7.65
N ASN A 22 8.60 -0.52 8.52
CA ASN A 22 8.13 0.63 9.28
C ASN A 22 7.75 1.79 8.35
N ALA A 23 8.58 2.11 7.35
CA ALA A 23 8.27 3.14 6.36
C ALA A 23 6.96 2.86 5.62
N VAL A 24 6.75 1.62 5.17
CA VAL A 24 5.51 1.21 4.49
C VAL A 24 4.30 1.25 5.43
N ALA A 25 4.46 0.89 6.70
CA ALA A 25 3.39 0.95 7.69
C ALA A 25 2.95 2.39 7.97
N HIS A 26 3.89 3.33 8.12
CA HIS A 26 3.58 4.76 8.26
C HIS A 26 2.87 5.29 7.00
N ASN A 27 3.38 4.95 5.82
CA ASN A 27 2.76 5.33 4.56
C ASN A 27 1.32 4.80 4.42
N TYR A 28 1.07 3.57 4.88
CA TYR A 28 -0.29 3.01 4.93
C TYR A 28 -1.23 3.91 5.74
N VAL A 29 -0.82 4.32 6.94
CA VAL A 29 -1.63 5.17 7.82
C VAL A 29 -1.89 6.52 7.17
N VAL A 30 -0.85 7.15 6.61
CA VAL A 30 -0.96 8.45 5.91
C VAL A 30 -1.94 8.35 4.74
N VAL A 31 -1.75 7.38 3.84
CA VAL A 31 -2.65 7.19 2.68
C VAL A 31 -4.08 6.87 3.13
N GLU A 32 -4.26 6.06 4.16
CA GLU A 32 -5.59 5.75 4.69
C GLU A 32 -6.30 7.00 5.24
N LYS A 33 -5.58 7.87 5.96
CA LYS A 33 -6.13 9.14 6.44
C LYS A 33 -6.45 10.09 5.29
N LEU A 34 -5.51 10.30 4.38
CA LEU A 34 -5.68 11.15 3.19
C LEU A 34 -6.86 10.69 2.31
N SER A 35 -7.06 9.38 2.20
CA SER A 35 -8.16 8.81 1.41
C SER A 35 -9.57 9.18 1.91
N LYS A 36 -9.67 9.68 3.15
CA LYS A 36 -10.92 10.17 3.75
C LYS A 36 -11.12 11.67 3.54
N CYS A 37 -10.10 12.39 3.07
CA CYS A 37 -10.16 13.83 2.80
C CYS A 37 -10.60 14.08 1.35
N ALA A 38 -11.72 14.78 1.15
CA ALA A 38 -12.28 15.03 -0.18
C ALA A 38 -11.36 15.92 -1.04
N GLU A 39 -10.58 16.79 -0.41
CA GLU A 39 -9.60 17.67 -1.04
C GLU A 39 -8.48 16.85 -1.66
N PHE A 40 -7.95 15.87 -0.93
CA PHE A 40 -6.92 14.96 -1.43
C PHE A 40 -7.42 14.17 -2.65
N LEU A 41 -8.70 13.75 -2.63
CA LEU A 41 -9.30 13.03 -3.76
C LEU A 41 -9.37 13.86 -5.06
N LYS A 42 -9.26 15.19 -4.98
CA LYS A 42 -9.29 16.10 -6.14
C LYS A 42 -7.90 16.45 -6.67
N VAL A 43 -6.84 16.10 -5.95
CA VAL A 43 -5.46 16.39 -6.37
C VAL A 43 -5.08 15.50 -7.57
N GLN A 44 -4.44 16.08 -8.59
CA GLN A 44 -4.01 15.31 -9.78
C GLN A 44 -2.83 14.36 -9.50
N ASN A 45 -1.92 14.76 -8.61
CA ASN A 45 -0.74 13.96 -8.26
C ASN A 45 -0.77 13.46 -6.80
N GLN A 46 -1.81 12.69 -6.47
CA GLN A 46 -1.99 12.09 -5.14
C GLN A 46 -0.78 11.28 -4.68
N ARG A 47 -0.08 10.60 -5.60
CA ARG A 47 1.11 9.81 -5.27
C ARG A 47 2.22 10.72 -4.73
N GLN A 48 2.51 11.82 -5.42
CA GLN A 48 3.55 12.75 -4.99
C GLN A 48 3.20 13.33 -3.62
N VAL A 49 1.99 13.86 -3.45
CA VAL A 49 1.56 14.47 -2.18
C VAL A 49 1.66 13.49 -1.01
N ALA A 50 1.14 12.27 -1.15
CA ALA A 50 1.20 11.29 -0.07
C ALA A 50 2.64 10.82 0.23
N THR A 51 3.48 10.73 -0.80
CA THR A 51 4.89 10.33 -0.64
C THR A 51 5.68 11.42 0.07
N GLU A 52 5.57 12.68 -0.37
CA GLU A 52 6.26 13.83 0.23
C GLU A 52 5.83 14.06 1.67
N LEU A 53 4.52 13.98 1.95
CA LEU A 53 4.01 14.12 3.32
C LEU A 53 4.55 13.01 4.24
N THR A 54 4.57 11.76 3.76
CA THR A 54 5.11 10.66 4.56
C THR A 54 6.61 10.80 4.77
N LEU A 55 7.35 11.26 3.75
CA LEU A 55 8.78 11.50 3.87
C LEU A 55 9.06 12.58 4.93
N GLN A 56 8.34 13.69 4.90
CA GLN A 56 8.47 14.77 5.90
C GLN A 56 8.20 14.27 7.33
N LEU A 57 7.11 13.51 7.52
CA LEU A 57 6.79 12.94 8.83
C LEU A 57 7.87 12.01 9.36
N LEU A 58 8.47 11.19 8.48
CA LEU A 58 9.54 10.28 8.88
C LEU A 58 10.87 11.00 9.12
N SER A 59 11.15 12.08 8.40
CA SER A 59 12.34 12.92 8.62
C SER A 59 12.27 13.71 9.93
N ASP A 60 11.07 14.08 10.39
CA ASP A 60 10.88 14.85 11.62
C ASP A 60 10.93 13.98 12.89
N GLU A 61 10.61 12.68 12.81
CA GLU A 61 10.48 11.79 13.98
C GLU A 61 11.77 11.05 14.38
N GLU A 62 12.70 10.73 13.46
CA GLU A 62 14.08 10.26 13.74
C GLU A 62 14.84 10.05 12.40
N PRO A 63 16.19 10.20 12.34
CA PRO A 63 16.94 9.94 11.11
C PRO A 63 16.75 8.48 10.69
N SER A 64 16.43 8.24 9.41
CA SER A 64 16.05 6.91 8.95
C SER A 64 17.17 5.89 9.16
N ASP A 65 16.87 4.77 9.84
CA ASP A 65 17.77 3.64 10.15
C ASP A 65 18.27 2.84 8.91
N PHE A 66 18.16 3.37 7.70
CA PHE A 66 18.74 2.70 6.54
C PHE A 66 20.25 2.91 6.54
N ASP A 67 21.00 1.82 6.67
CA ASP A 67 22.45 1.82 6.47
C ASP A 67 22.79 2.36 5.07
N VAL A 68 23.95 3.02 4.97
CA VAL A 68 24.47 3.51 3.68
C VAL A 68 24.68 2.32 2.75
N CYS A 69 23.91 2.27 1.67
CA CYS A 69 24.01 1.22 0.67
C CYS A 69 25.41 1.20 0.04
N GLU A 70 25.91 0.03 -0.38
CA GLU A 70 27.22 -0.16 -1.06
C GLU A 70 27.44 0.76 -2.29
N LYS A 71 26.37 1.39 -2.79
CA LYS A 71 26.36 2.35 -3.90
C LYS A 71 26.38 3.83 -3.48
N GLU A 72 26.71 4.15 -2.23
CA GLU A 72 26.69 5.52 -1.67
C GLU A 72 25.31 6.21 -1.79
N LEU A 73 24.23 5.43 -1.92
CA LEU A 73 22.90 6.02 -1.94
C LEU A 73 22.55 6.49 -0.53
N ALA A 74 22.26 7.79 -0.41
CA ALA A 74 21.76 8.34 0.84
C ALA A 74 20.47 7.63 1.26
N SER A 75 20.32 7.40 2.56
CA SER A 75 19.17 6.73 3.19
C SER A 75 17.83 7.34 2.77
N GLU A 76 17.78 8.67 2.63
CA GLU A 76 16.62 9.41 2.12
C GLU A 76 16.18 8.98 0.72
N VAL A 77 17.15 8.68 -0.17
CA VAL A 77 16.86 8.26 -1.54
C VAL A 77 16.22 6.87 -1.53
N VAL A 78 16.77 5.95 -0.72
CA VAL A 78 16.21 4.60 -0.54
C VAL A 78 14.79 4.69 0.03
N LEU A 79 14.60 5.51 1.07
CA LEU A 79 13.30 5.74 1.67
C LEU A 79 12.29 6.31 0.66
N ASN A 80 12.68 7.31 -0.13
CA ASN A 80 11.83 7.87 -1.18
C ASN A 80 11.40 6.81 -2.21
N TYR A 81 12.30 5.92 -2.65
CA TYR A 81 11.93 4.83 -3.55
C TYR A 81 10.92 3.85 -2.92
N ILE A 82 11.13 3.48 -1.66
CA ILE A 82 10.21 2.60 -0.91
C ILE A 82 8.83 3.24 -0.81
N LEU A 83 8.77 4.50 -0.39
CA LEU A 83 7.53 5.25 -0.23
C LEU A 83 6.82 5.42 -1.58
N TRP A 84 7.53 5.81 -2.63
CA TRP A 84 6.97 5.99 -3.96
C TRP A 84 6.30 4.73 -4.51
N CYS A 85 6.99 3.59 -4.38
CA CYS A 85 6.47 2.28 -4.77
C CYS A 85 5.23 1.88 -3.94
N SER A 86 5.34 1.99 -2.61
CA SER A 86 4.25 1.61 -1.71
C SER A 86 3.03 2.51 -1.85
N THR A 87 3.19 3.83 -1.99
CA THR A 87 2.09 4.79 -2.21
C THR A 87 1.29 4.41 -3.46
N ASN A 88 1.98 4.06 -4.56
CA ASN A 88 1.31 3.62 -5.79
C ASN A 88 0.47 2.35 -5.57
N ILE A 89 0.99 1.38 -4.80
CA ILE A 89 0.27 0.15 -4.46
C ILE A 89 -0.94 0.46 -3.58
N LEU A 90 -0.77 1.30 -2.56
CA LEU A 90 -1.82 1.70 -1.61
C LEU A 90 -2.96 2.43 -2.31
N LEU A 91 -2.66 3.42 -3.16
CA LEU A 91 -3.67 4.15 -3.92
C LEU A 91 -4.42 3.23 -4.90
N LYS A 92 -3.71 2.35 -5.62
CA LYS A 92 -4.36 1.34 -6.48
C LYS A 92 -5.28 0.43 -5.68
N ASN A 93 -4.86 -0.01 -4.50
CA ASN A 93 -5.67 -0.84 -3.62
C ASN A 93 -6.90 -0.09 -3.10
N PHE A 94 -6.76 1.19 -2.75
CA PHE A 94 -7.88 2.05 -2.37
C PHE A 94 -8.91 2.16 -3.49
N CYS A 95 -8.49 2.52 -4.70
CA CYS A 95 -9.38 2.60 -5.86
C CYS A 95 -10.06 1.25 -6.15
N ARG A 96 -9.31 0.14 -6.06
CA ARG A 96 -9.89 -1.21 -6.21
C ARG A 96 -10.95 -1.50 -5.15
N ARG A 97 -10.71 -1.16 -3.89
CA ARG A 97 -11.68 -1.34 -2.80
C ARG A 97 -12.96 -0.53 -3.04
N LEU A 98 -12.84 0.70 -3.52
CA LEU A 98 -13.99 1.52 -3.90
C LEU A 98 -14.77 0.90 -5.05
N ASN A 99 -14.07 0.50 -6.12
CA ASN A 99 -14.70 -0.12 -7.29
C ASN A 99 -15.37 -1.45 -6.96
N ASN A 100 -14.79 -2.27 -6.07
CA ASN A 100 -15.41 -3.51 -5.63
C ASN A 100 -16.69 -3.29 -4.81
N LYS A 101 -16.76 -2.21 -4.02
CA LYS A 101 -17.99 -1.83 -3.31
C LYS A 101 -19.09 -1.37 -4.26
N VAL A 102 -18.72 -0.68 -5.35
CA VAL A 102 -19.67 -0.27 -6.40
C VAL A 102 -20.08 -1.45 -7.29
N SER A 103 -19.17 -2.40 -7.50
CA SER A 103 -19.35 -3.59 -8.35
C SER A 103 -19.87 -4.82 -7.59
N ASP A 104 -20.58 -4.63 -6.47
CA ASP A 104 -21.42 -5.67 -5.89
C ASP A 104 -22.89 -5.46 -6.34
N PRO A 105 -23.22 -5.58 -7.65
CA PRO A 105 -24.61 -5.67 -8.05
C PRO A 105 -25.08 -7.04 -7.62
N ASP A 106 -25.88 -7.08 -6.56
CA ASP A 106 -26.78 -8.18 -6.22
C ASP A 106 -26.17 -9.59 -6.40
N LYS A 107 -25.81 -10.22 -5.28
CA LYS A 107 -25.51 -11.66 -5.21
C LYS A 107 -26.59 -12.57 -5.85
N ASN A 108 -27.72 -12.01 -6.26
CA ASN A 108 -28.77 -12.62 -7.07
C ASN A 108 -28.38 -12.91 -8.53
N SER A 109 -27.40 -12.22 -9.14
CA SER A 109 -27.01 -12.49 -10.53
C SER A 109 -26.20 -13.78 -10.71
N LYS A 110 -25.42 -14.17 -9.69
CA LYS A 110 -24.61 -15.41 -9.72
C LYS A 110 -25.43 -16.68 -9.48
N LYS A 111 -26.61 -16.59 -8.86
CA LYS A 111 -27.53 -17.75 -8.73
C LYS A 111 -28.15 -18.17 -10.07
N ARG A 112 -28.34 -17.25 -11.01
CA ARG A 112 -28.97 -17.55 -12.32
C ARG A 112 -28.12 -18.41 -13.25
N LYS A 113 -26.79 -18.44 -13.09
CA LYS A 113 -25.91 -19.24 -13.97
C LYS A 113 -25.75 -20.71 -13.56
N LEU A 114 -26.11 -21.09 -12.32
CA LEU A 114 -26.02 -22.49 -11.87
C LEU A 114 -27.28 -23.32 -12.15
N GLN A 115 -28.44 -22.69 -12.37
CA GLN A 115 -29.72 -23.42 -12.53
C GLN A 115 -29.93 -24.05 -13.92
N ASN A 116 -29.13 -23.67 -14.94
CA ASN A 116 -29.26 -24.22 -16.29
C ASN A 116 -28.34 -25.44 -16.56
N LEU A 117 -27.57 -25.89 -15.57
CA LEU A 117 -26.65 -27.03 -15.68
C LEU A 117 -27.13 -28.28 -14.91
N THR A 118 -28.32 -28.23 -14.30
CA THR A 118 -28.90 -29.34 -13.52
C THR A 118 -30.12 -30.00 -14.15
N ASN A 119 -30.51 -29.55 -15.36
CA ASN A 119 -31.60 -30.15 -16.14
C ASN A 119 -31.05 -30.67 -17.48
N GLN A 120 -30.21 -31.71 -17.43
CA GLN A 120 -29.96 -32.64 -18.55
C GLN A 120 -29.85 -34.05 -18.00
#